data_AF-A0A6B3HV76-F1
#
_entry.id   AF-A0A6B3HV76-F1
#
_cell.length_a   1.000
_cell.length_b   1.000
_cell.length_c   1.000
_cell.angle_alpha   90.00
_cell.angle_beta   90.00
_cell.angle_gamma   90.00
#
_symmetry.space_group_name_H-M   'P 1'
#
loop_
_entity.id
_entity.type
_entity.pdbx_description
1 polymer ?
#
loop_
_entity_poly.entity_id
_entity_poly.type
_entity_poly.pdbx_seq_one_letter_code
_entity_poly.pdbx_strand_id
1 'polypeptide(L)' 'PRVKLRIRMDVPRGQAIARLCDVAPDGSSTLVTRGVLNLAARHGRDRTDDWTPGETEDVTFDLNGIGHTFPPGHRIRL' A
#
# COMPACT_ATOMS: atom_id res chain seq x y z
N PRO A 1 -10.02 -0.49 4.89
CA PRO A 1 -8.68 -0.60 5.51
C PRO A 1 -7.75 0.47 4.93
N ARG A 2 -6.72 0.90 5.66
CA ARG A 2 -5.82 2.00 5.24
C ARG A 2 -4.38 1.66 5.61
N VAL A 3 -3.44 2.10 4.79
CA VAL A 3 -2.00 1.97 5.06
C VAL A 3 -1.36 3.35 5.14
N LYS A 4 -0.40 3.50 6.07
CA LYS A 4 0.50 4.65 6.15
C LYS A 4 1.92 4.15 5.90
N LEU A 5 2.61 4.74 4.93
CA LEU A 5 3.98 4.39 4.56
C LEU A 5 4.87 5.62 4.70
N ARG A 6 6.07 5.44 5.25
CA ARG A 6 7.15 6.43 5.16
C ARG A 6 8.03 6.07 3.97
N ILE A 7 8.05 6.91 2.95
CA ILE A 7 8.73 6.64 1.68
C ILE A 7 9.80 7.69 1.48
N ARG A 8 11.00 7.28 1.04
CA ARG A 8 12.02 8.14 0.44
C ARG A 8 12.11 7.79 -1.04
N MET A 9 12.19 8.78 -1.92
CA MET A 9 12.45 8.56 -3.35
C MET A 9 13.58 9.45 -3.81
N ASP A 10 14.43 8.92 -4.68
CA ASP A 10 15.49 9.68 -5.35
C ASP A 10 15.13 10.02 -6.81
N VAL A 11 13.86 9.83 -7.18
CA VAL A 11 13.30 10.17 -8.51
C VAL A 11 11.98 10.94 -8.37
N PRO A 12 11.56 11.74 -9.36
CA PRO A 12 10.38 12.59 -9.22
C PRO A 12 9.02 11.88 -9.26
N ARG A 13 8.94 10.66 -9.82
CA ARG A 13 7.67 9.94 -10.03
C ARG A 13 7.77 8.48 -9.61
N GLY A 14 6.67 7.97 -9.09
CA GLY A 14 6.57 6.60 -8.60
C GLY A 14 5.16 6.20 -8.18
N GLN A 15 5.01 4.94 -7.83
CA GLN A 15 3.76 4.35 -7.38
C GLN A 15 4.02 3.50 -6.15
N ALA A 16 3.13 3.58 -5.16
CA ALA A 16 3.09 2.66 -4.03
C ALA A 16 1.90 1.71 -4.21
N ILE A 17 2.13 0.41 -4.00
CA ILE A 17 1.10 -0.62 -3.97
C ILE A 17 1.25 -1.36 -2.65
N ALA A 18 0.15 -1.46 -1.89
CA ALA A 18 0.10 -2.28 -0.69
C ALA A 18 -0.86 -3.45 -0.93
N ARG A 19 -0.43 -4.68 -0.60
CA ARG A 19 -1.20 -5.90 -0.79
C ARG A 19 -1.33 -6.65 0.53
N LEU A 20 -2.51 -6.57 1.14
CA LEU A 20 -2.82 -7.41 2.28
C LEU A 20 -3.11 -8.83 1.78
N CYS A 21 -2.30 -9.78 2.22
CA CYS A 21 -2.42 -11.19 1.86
C CYS A 21 -2.63 -12.05 3.11
N ASP A 22 -3.37 -13.13 2.91
CA ASP A 22 -3.55 -14.23 3.85
C ASP A 22 -2.62 -15.37 3.43
N VAL A 23 -1.67 -15.73 4.30
CA VAL A 23 -0.70 -16.79 4.05
C VAL A 23 -1.09 -18.03 4.86
N ALA A 24 -1.42 -19.11 4.16
CA ALA A 24 -1.80 -20.38 4.78
C ALA A 24 -0.57 -21.14 5.35
N PRO A 25 -0.77 -22.14 6.22
CA PRO A 25 0.31 -22.94 6.79
C PRO A 25 1.18 -23.66 5.75
N ASP A 26 0.63 -23.97 4.58
CA ASP A 26 1.35 -24.56 3.44
C ASP A 26 2.19 -23.54 2.65
N GLY A 27 2.12 -22.26 3.01
CA GLY A 27 2.85 -21.16 2.37
C GLY A 27 2.11 -20.50 1.20
N SER A 28 0.95 -21.02 0.78
CA SER A 28 0.12 -20.37 -0.23
C SER A 28 -0.32 -18.98 0.24
N SER A 29 -0.41 -18.02 -0.68
CA SER A 29 -0.74 -16.63 -0.37
C SER A 29 -1.91 -16.14 -1.19
N THR A 30 -3.03 -15.92 -0.53
CA THR A 30 -4.24 -15.35 -1.12
C THR A 30 -4.25 -13.84 -0.97
N LEU A 31 -4.56 -13.10 -2.03
CA LEU A 31 -4.77 -11.66 -1.94
C LEU A 31 -6.10 -11.38 -1.24
N VAL A 32 -6.07 -10.69 -0.11
CA VAL A 32 -7.26 -10.27 0.64
C VAL A 32 -7.77 -8.94 0.10
N THR A 33 -6.90 -7.93 0.04
CA THR A 33 -7.22 -6.62 -0.53
C THR A 33 -5.96 -5.89 -0.94
N ARG A 34 -6.11 -4.86 -1.77
CA ARG A 34 -5.02 -3.98 -2.18
C ARG A 34 -5.48 -2.54 -2.30
N GLY A 35 -4.50 -1.64 -2.29
CA GLY A 35 -4.65 -0.24 -2.65
C GLY A 35 -3.44 0.19 -3.46
N VAL A 36 -3.62 1.22 -4.27
CA VAL A 36 -2.58 1.77 -5.13
C VAL A 36 -2.62 3.27 -5.02
N LEU A 37 -1.45 3.88 -4.84
CA LEU A 37 -1.26 5.31 -4.84
C LEU A 37 -0.26 5.69 -5.92
N ASN A 38 -0.70 6.46 -6.91
CA ASN A 38 0.23 7.26 -7.70
C ASN A 38 0.78 8.36 -6.77
N LEU A 39 2.08 8.33 -6.50
CA LEU A 39 2.69 9.23 -5.51
C LEU A 39 2.63 10.70 -5.94
N ALA A 40 2.45 10.97 -7.24
CA ALA A 40 2.21 12.32 -7.70
C ALA A 40 0.84 12.88 -7.29
N ALA A 41 -0.13 12.00 -6.94
CA ALA A 41 -1.46 12.39 -6.47
C ALA A 41 -1.61 12.28 -4.94
N ARG A 42 -0.49 12.21 -4.19
CA ARG A 42 -0.49 11.97 -2.73
C ARG A 42 -1.19 13.06 -1.91
N HIS A 43 -1.25 14.28 -2.44
CA HIS A 43 -1.92 15.42 -1.79
C HIS A 43 -3.34 15.68 -2.31
N GLY A 44 -3.87 14.80 -3.15
CA GLY A 44 -5.18 14.98 -3.78
C GLY A 44 -5.17 14.53 -5.24
N ARG A 45 -6.31 14.03 -5.72
CA ARG A 45 -6.48 13.56 -7.11
C ARG A 45 -6.67 14.70 -8.12
N ASP A 46 -6.86 15.92 -7.63
CA ASP A 46 -7.04 17.17 -8.37
C ASP A 46 -5.70 17.81 -8.79
N ARG A 47 -4.56 17.30 -8.31
CA ARG A 47 -3.23 17.82 -8.60
C ARG A 47 -2.22 16.72 -8.89
N THR A 48 -1.06 17.12 -9.41
CA THR A 48 0.08 16.25 -9.71
C THR A 48 1.33 16.95 -9.21
N ASP A 49 1.84 16.48 -8.07
CA ASP A 49 3.01 17.04 -7.41
C ASP A 49 4.19 16.07 -7.61
N ASP A 50 5.23 16.50 -8.31
CA ASP A 50 6.45 15.68 -8.39
C ASP A 50 7.06 15.50 -6.98
N TRP A 51 7.76 14.39 -6.78
CA TRP A 51 8.50 14.11 -5.57
C TRP A 51 9.87 14.80 -5.63
N THR A 52 10.28 15.51 -4.58
CA THR A 52 11.62 16.09 -4.54
C THR A 52 12.66 14.98 -4.32
N PRO A 53 13.61 14.75 -5.23
CA PRO A 53 14.61 13.71 -5.06
C PRO A 53 15.36 13.83 -3.72
N GLY A 54 15.37 12.74 -2.98
CA GLY A 54 15.99 12.64 -1.67
C GLY A 54 15.13 13.10 -0.50
N GLU A 55 13.88 13.53 -0.71
CA GLU A 55 12.95 13.78 0.38
C GLU A 55 12.25 12.50 0.86
N THR A 56 11.83 12.54 2.13
CA THR A 56 11.07 11.47 2.79
C THR A 56 9.73 12.03 3.24
N GLU A 57 8.64 11.34 2.93
CA GLU A 57 7.28 11.75 3.29
C GLU A 57 6.46 10.58 3.82
N ASP A 58 5.50 10.89 4.69
CA ASP A 58 4.49 9.94 5.16
C ASP A 58 3.26 10.02 4.23
N VAL A 59 3.03 8.99 3.41
CA VAL A 59 1.86 8.90 2.54
C VAL A 59 0.82 7.94 3.10
N THR A 60 -0.46 8.23 2.85
CA THR A 60 -1.59 7.42 3.33
C THR A 60 -2.59 7.17 2.21
N PHE A 61 -3.01 5.92 2.04
CA PHE A 61 -4.06 5.58 1.08
C PHE A 61 -4.90 4.39 1.53
N ASP A 62 -6.12 4.33 1.02
CA ASP A 62 -7.08 3.29 1.34
C ASP A 62 -6.85 2.03 0.49
N LEU A 63 -7.06 0.87 1.12
CA LEU A 63 -7.23 -0.41 0.44
C LEU A 63 -8.73 -0.63 0.17
N ASN A 64 -9.06 -1.41 -0.86
CA ASN A 64 -10.45 -1.75 -1.14
C ASN A 64 -11.14 -2.37 0.09
N GLY A 65 -12.37 -1.95 0.37
CA GLY A 65 -13.20 -2.53 1.43
C GLY A 65 -13.41 -4.02 1.22
N ILE A 66 -13.34 -4.81 2.29
CA ILE A 66 -13.46 -6.27 2.23
C ILE A 66 -13.93 -6.82 3.59
N GLY A 67 -14.67 -7.93 3.57
CA GLY A 67 -14.87 -8.81 4.73
C GLY A 67 -14.05 -10.08 4.52
N HIS A 68 -13.10 -10.36 5.41
CA HIS A 68 -12.24 -11.55 5.33
C HIS A 68 -11.87 -12.02 6.73
N THR A 69 -11.88 -13.34 6.95
CA THR A 69 -11.42 -13.97 8.20
C THR A 69 -10.10 -14.66 7.93
N PHE A 70 -9.10 -14.40 8.77
CA PHE A 70 -7.84 -15.14 8.76
C PHE A 70 -7.98 -16.37 9.68
N PRO A 71 -7.97 -17.61 9.15
CA PRO A 71 -8.12 -18.80 9.98
C PRO A 71 -6.96 -18.99 10.96
N PRO A 72 -7.15 -19.74 12.07
CA PRO A 72 -6.04 -20.10 12.96
C PRO A 72 -4.88 -20.74 12.20
N GLY A 73 -3.64 -20.34 12.54
CA GLY A 73 -2.42 -20.82 11.90
C GLY A 73 -2.03 -20.06 10.62
N HIS A 74 -2.94 -19.27 10.04
CA HIS A 74 -2.60 -18.37 8.94
C HIS A 74 -1.84 -17.13 9.43
N ARG A 75 -1.15 -16.46 8.50
CA ARG A 75 -0.42 -15.22 8.76
C ARG A 75 -0.91 -14.08 7.88
N ILE A 76 -0.99 -12.90 8.48
CA ILE A 76 -1.22 -11.66 7.76
C ILE A 76 0.11 -11.18 7.16
N ARG A 77 0.13 -10.89 5.86
CA ARG A 77 1.28 -10.31 5.15
C ARG A 77 0.88 -9.02 4.46
N LEU A 78 1.73 -7.99 4.53
CA LEU A 78 1.58 -6.72 3.83
C LEU A 78 2.78 -6.47 2.92
#